data_AF-A0A3T0RQ29-F1
#
_entry.id   AF-A0A3T0RQ29-F1
#
_cell.length_a   1.000
_cell.length_b   1.000
_cell.length_c   1.000
_cell.angle_alpha   90.00
_cell.angle_beta   90.00
_cell.angle_gamma   90.00
#
_symmetry.space_group_name_H-M   'P 1'
#
loop_
_entity.id
_entity.type
_entity.pdbx_description
1 polymer ?
#
loop_
_entity_poly.entity_id
_entity_poly.type
_entity_poly.pdbx_seq_one_letter_code
_entity_poly.pdbx_strand_id
1 'polypeptide(L)'
;MSKVEVYLNDDQIKNLKGILDQSQMGVHLLFDNRTIAGVFQKAFSEDDFFQVENLKRIQDDLLRLLQFKTLNEKQSFVKELSREDQERLIRAYFYIIENNMRSNKKLSSH
;
A
#
# COMPACT_ATOMS: atom_id res chain seq x y z
N MET A 1 17.15 15.78 -12.36
CA MET A 1 16.15 14.89 -11.73
C MET A 1 14.94 14.87 -12.65
N SER A 2 14.64 13.73 -13.26
CA SER A 2 13.50 13.63 -14.18
C SER A 2 12.22 13.73 -13.37
N LYS A 3 11.41 14.75 -13.65
CA LYS A 3 10.08 14.95 -13.09
C LYS A 3 9.20 13.86 -13.70
N VAL A 4 9.12 12.69 -13.07
CA VAL A 4 8.20 11.64 -13.51
C VAL A 4 6.80 12.14 -13.17
N GLU A 5 6.17 12.83 -14.10
CA GLU A 5 4.73 13.05 -14.08
C GLU A 5 4.08 11.68 -14.31
N VAL A 6 3.83 10.96 -13.20
CA VAL A 6 3.06 9.72 -13.27
C VAL A 6 1.60 10.09 -13.47
N TYR A 7 1.16 10.07 -14.73
CA TYR A 7 -0.24 10.18 -15.10
C TYR A 7 -0.93 8.85 -14.83
N LEU A 8 -1.51 8.73 -13.64
CA LEU A 8 -2.48 7.66 -13.35
C LEU A 8 -3.79 7.99 -14.04
N ASN A 9 -4.38 7.02 -14.73
CA ASN A 9 -5.74 7.17 -15.26
C ASN A 9 -6.79 6.81 -14.19
N ASP A 10 -8.04 7.21 -14.44
CA ASP A 10 -9.16 6.99 -13.51
C ASP A 10 -9.37 5.51 -13.18
N ASP A 11 -9.13 4.62 -14.14
CA ASP A 11 -9.28 3.17 -13.94
C ASP A 11 -8.25 2.61 -12.97
N GLN A 12 -7.00 3.08 -13.03
CA GLN A 12 -5.93 2.67 -12.11
C GLN A 12 -6.23 3.13 -10.69
N ILE A 13 -6.70 4.37 -10.54
CA ILE A 13 -7.10 4.92 -9.23
C ILE A 13 -8.30 4.15 -8.68
N LYS A 14 -9.32 3.90 -9.51
CA LYS A 14 -10.52 3.15 -9.13
C LYS A 14 -10.19 1.71 -8.73
N ASN A 15 -9.26 1.06 -9.45
CA ASN A 15 -8.81 -0.28 -9.11
C ASN A 15 -8.14 -0.33 -7.74
N LEU A 16 -7.23 0.60 -7.44
CA LEU A 16 -6.60 0.70 -6.12
C LEU A 16 -7.63 0.95 -5.03
N LYS A 17 -8.55 1.90 -5.26
CA LYS A 17 -9.61 2.20 -4.31
C LYS A 17 -10.44 0.96 -4.00
N GLY A 18 -10.83 0.20 -5.03
CA GLY A 18 -11.57 -1.06 -4.86
C GLY A 18 -10.80 -2.08 -4.01
N ILE A 19 -9.49 -2.21 -4.21
CA ILE A 19 -8.64 -3.06 -3.35
C ILE A 19 -8.65 -2.55 -1.91
N LEU A 20 -8.43 -1.26 -1.69
CA LEU A 20 -8.40 -0.66 -0.34
C LEU A 20 -9.75 -0.79 0.38
N ASP A 21 -10.87 -0.60 -0.33
CA ASP A 21 -12.23 -0.74 0.21
C ASP A 21 -12.49 -2.19 0.67
N GLN A 22 -12.11 -3.19 -0.13
CA GLN A 22 -12.17 -4.61 0.27
C GLN A 22 -11.28 -4.91 1.47
N SER A 23 -10.14 -4.23 1.54
CA SER A 23 -9.16 -4.43 2.61
C SER A 23 -9.66 -3.88 3.95
N GLN A 24 -10.44 -2.80 3.95
CA GLN A 24 -11.14 -2.30 5.14
C GLN A 24 -12.15 -3.32 5.69
N MET A 25 -12.68 -4.19 4.83
CA MET A 25 -13.56 -5.30 5.22
C MET A 25 -12.79 -6.56 5.65
N GLY A 26 -11.45 -6.49 5.73
CA GLY A 26 -10.59 -7.62 6.10
C GLY A 26 -10.19 -8.54 4.94
N VAL A 27 -10.49 -8.17 3.69
CA VAL A 27 -10.12 -8.95 2.51
C VAL A 27 -8.81 -8.42 1.91
N HIS A 28 -7.69 -9.08 2.23
CA HIS A 28 -6.36 -8.68 1.77
C HIS A 28 -5.94 -9.44 0.51
N LEU A 29 -6.17 -8.84 -0.67
CA LEU A 29 -5.90 -9.51 -1.95
C LEU A 29 -4.45 -9.42 -2.42
N LEU A 30 -3.68 -8.43 -1.97
CA LEU A 30 -2.32 -8.19 -2.44
C LEU A 30 -1.26 -9.01 -1.70
N PHE A 31 -1.55 -9.40 -0.46
CA PHE A 31 -0.59 -10.03 0.44
C PHE A 31 -1.26 -11.20 1.16
N ASP A 32 -0.55 -12.31 1.33
CA ASP A 32 -1.06 -13.42 2.12
C ASP A 32 -0.94 -13.15 3.63
N ASN A 33 -1.80 -13.80 4.41
CA ASN A 33 -1.88 -13.59 5.86
C ASN A 33 -0.57 -13.93 6.61
N ARG A 34 0.24 -14.88 6.12
CA ARG A 34 1.49 -15.24 6.78
C ARG A 34 2.52 -14.14 6.60
N THR A 35 2.62 -13.59 5.39
CA THR A 35 3.49 -12.45 5.10
C THR A 35 3.07 -11.24 5.92
N ILE A 36 1.78 -10.89 5.96
CA ILE A 36 1.25 -9.79 6.78
C ILE A 36 1.63 -9.98 8.25
N ALA A 37 1.32 -11.15 8.83
CA ALA A 37 1.63 -11.44 10.23
C ALA A 37 3.14 -11.32 10.52
N GLY A 38 3.98 -11.83 9.60
CA GLY A 38 5.43 -11.74 9.73
C GLY A 38 5.95 -10.30 9.73
N VAL A 39 5.33 -9.39 8.97
CA VAL A 39 5.69 -7.97 8.97
C VAL A 39 5.38 -7.36 10.34
N PHE A 40 4.17 -7.56 10.87
CA PHE A 40 3.72 -6.92 12.10
C PHE A 40 4.30 -7.53 13.39
N GLN A 41 4.91 -8.72 13.32
CA GLN A 41 5.66 -9.30 14.44
C GLN A 41 7.05 -8.68 14.63
N LYS A 42 7.60 -8.00 13.62
CA LYS A 42 8.92 -7.38 13.70
C LYS A 42 8.86 -6.02 14.40
N ALA A 43 9.90 -5.77 15.21
CA ALA A 43 10.16 -4.44 15.74
C ALA A 43 10.21 -3.40 14.61
N PHE A 44 9.64 -2.23 14.86
CA PHE A 44 9.42 -1.21 13.85
C PHE A 44 9.48 0.17 14.50
N SER A 45 10.15 1.10 13.82
CA SER A 45 10.20 2.50 14.21
C SER A 45 9.34 3.30 13.25
N GLU A 46 8.27 3.94 13.76
CA GLU A 46 7.46 4.84 12.94
C GLU A 46 8.31 6.04 12.47
N ASP A 47 9.18 6.56 13.35
CA ASP A 47 10.04 7.71 13.03
C ASP A 47 11.00 7.42 11.86
N ASP A 48 11.49 6.20 11.76
CA ASP A 48 12.32 5.76 10.63
C ASP A 48 11.47 5.55 9.36
N PHE A 49 10.29 4.95 9.51
CA PHE A 49 9.40 4.69 8.38
C PHE A 49 8.91 5.98 7.70
N PHE A 50 8.64 7.02 8.47
CA PHE A 50 8.18 8.31 7.96
C PHE A 50 9.32 9.24 7.52
N GLN A 51 10.57 8.78 7.49
CA GLN A 51 11.67 9.51 6.85
C GLN A 51 11.40 9.74 5.36
N VAL A 52 11.91 10.86 4.84
CA VAL A 52 11.64 11.32 3.46
C VAL A 52 12.08 10.28 2.42
N GLU A 53 13.19 9.59 2.66
CA GLU A 53 13.73 8.55 1.78
C GLU A 53 12.78 7.35 1.70
N ASN A 54 12.25 6.90 2.84
CA ASN A 54 11.31 5.79 2.92
C ASN A 54 9.96 6.16 2.28
N LEU A 55 9.48 7.40 2.50
CA LEU A 55 8.27 7.90 1.85
C LEU A 55 8.39 7.95 0.33
N LYS A 56 9.53 8.40 -0.20
CA LYS A 56 9.79 8.38 -1.65
C LYS A 56 9.75 6.96 -2.21
N ARG A 57 10.41 6.01 -1.54
CA ARG A 57 10.40 4.61 -1.96
C ARG A 57 8.99 4.01 -1.93
N ILE A 58 8.21 4.28 -0.88
CA ILE A 58 6.81 3.88 -0.79
C ILE A 58 6.01 4.44 -1.97
N GLN A 59 6.18 5.72 -2.28
CA GLN A 59 5.54 6.36 -3.41
C GLN A 59 5.91 5.66 -4.72
N ASP A 60 7.20 5.41 -4.96
CA ASP A 60 7.68 4.74 -6.17
C ASP A 60 7.14 3.31 -6.32
N ASP A 61 7.06 2.56 -5.22
CA ASP A 61 6.53 1.19 -5.21
C ASP A 61 5.01 1.18 -5.43
N LEU A 62 4.28 2.12 -4.84
CA LEU A 62 2.83 2.30 -5.07
C LEU A 62 2.55 2.70 -6.51
N LEU A 63 3.30 3.65 -7.07
CA LEU A 63 3.11 4.08 -8.46
C LEU A 63 3.39 2.93 -9.44
N ARG A 64 4.42 2.12 -9.17
CA ARG A 64 4.68 0.89 -9.94
C ARG A 64 3.57 -0.14 -9.78
N LEU A 65 3.08 -0.38 -8.55
CA LEU A 65 1.94 -1.27 -8.30
C LEU A 65 0.71 -0.86 -9.11
N LEU A 66 0.48 0.44 -9.32
CA LEU A 66 -0.65 0.97 -10.07
C LEU A 66 -0.54 0.81 -11.59
N GLN A 67 0.67 0.60 -12.11
CA GLN A 67 0.86 0.37 -13.55
C GLN A 67 0.31 -0.98 -14.01
N PHE A 68 0.24 -1.97 -13.12
CA PHE A 68 -0.30 -3.29 -13.41
C PHE A 68 -1.83 -3.27 -13.49
N LYS A 69 -2.42 -3.98 -14.46
CA LYS A 69 -3.87 -3.90 -14.72
C LYS A 69 -4.65 -4.97 -13.97
N THR A 70 -4.04 -6.15 -13.82
CA THR A 70 -4.69 -7.31 -13.22
C THR A 70 -4.21 -7.53 -11.79
N LEU A 71 -5.06 -8.18 -10.97
CA LEU A 71 -4.68 -8.56 -9.61
C LEU A 71 -3.47 -9.50 -9.59
N ASN A 72 -3.39 -10.43 -10.54
CA ASN A 72 -2.27 -11.39 -10.63
C ASN A 72 -0.94 -10.67 -10.88
N GLU A 73 -0.90 -9.70 -11.80
CA GLU A 73 0.30 -8.90 -12.05
C GLU A 73 0.73 -8.11 -10.80
N LYS A 74 -0.23 -7.51 -10.08
CA LYS A 74 0.04 -6.82 -8.81
C LYS A 74 0.62 -7.75 -7.76
N GLN A 75 0.06 -8.95 -7.61
CA GLN A 75 0.56 -9.97 -6.69
C GLN A 75 1.96 -10.46 -7.07
N SER A 76 2.23 -10.66 -8.36
CA SER A 76 3.56 -11.04 -8.85
C SER A 76 4.59 -9.96 -8.53
N PHE A 77 4.29 -8.69 -8.84
CA PHE A 77 5.15 -7.56 -8.51
C PHE A 77 5.49 -7.52 -7.01
N VAL A 78 4.47 -7.62 -6.15
CA VAL A 78 4.66 -7.63 -4.70
C VAL A 78 5.55 -8.78 -4.23
N LYS A 79 5.46 -9.95 -4.86
CA LYS A 79 6.29 -11.13 -4.53
C LYS A 79 7.73 -11.01 -5.02
N GLU A 80 7.97 -10.23 -6.07
CA GLU A 80 9.29 -9.99 -6.66
C GLU A 80 10.06 -8.88 -5.93
N LEU A 81 9.38 -8.04 -5.15
CA LEU A 81 10.04 -7.05 -4.29
C LEU A 81 11.03 -7.71 -3.33
N SER A 82 12.10 -6.97 -3.02
CA SER A 82 12.97 -7.37 -1.93
C SER A 82 12.16 -7.49 -0.63
N ARG A 83 12.63 -8.31 0.31
CA ARG A 83 11.93 -8.49 1.58
C ARG A 83 11.67 -7.16 2.30
N GLU A 84 12.66 -6.27 2.29
CA GLU A 84 12.55 -4.94 2.90
C GLU A 84 11.49 -4.08 2.20
N ASP A 85 11.49 -4.06 0.86
CA ASP A 85 10.52 -3.27 0.08
C ASP A 85 9.11 -3.81 0.23
N GLN A 86 8.94 -5.13 0.26
CA GLN A 86 7.67 -5.78 0.51
C GLN A 86 7.14 -5.44 1.91
N GLU A 87 7.99 -5.52 2.94
CA GLU A 87 7.62 -5.16 4.32
C GLU A 87 7.21 -3.69 4.43
N ARG A 88 7.96 -2.78 3.78
CA ARG A 88 7.65 -1.35 3.71
C ARG A 88 6.31 -1.09 3.02
N LEU A 89 6.07 -1.74 1.87
CA LEU A 89 4.83 -1.59 1.11
C LEU A 89 3.61 -2.12 1.87
N ILE A 90 3.74 -3.26 2.56
CA ILE A 90 2.68 -3.81 3.42
C ILE A 90 2.31 -2.81 4.51
N ARG A 91 3.30 -2.26 5.22
CA ARG A 91 3.05 -1.25 6.27
C ARG A 91 2.36 -0.02 5.70
N ALA A 92 2.84 0.51 4.58
CA ALA A 92 2.24 1.67 3.92
C ALA A 92 0.77 1.42 3.55
N TYR A 93 0.48 0.25 2.98
CA TYR A 93 -0.87 -0.18 2.64
C TYR A 93 -1.80 -0.22 3.87
N PHE A 94 -1.34 -0.77 5.00
CA PHE A 94 -2.14 -0.79 6.23
C PHE A 94 -2.29 0.59 6.87
N TYR A 95 -1.29 1.47 6.81
CA TYR A 95 -1.45 2.87 7.23
C TYR A 95 -2.49 3.61 6.40
N ILE A 96 -2.52 3.40 5.08
CA ILE A 96 -3.54 3.98 4.21
C ILE A 96 -4.94 3.48 4.60
N ILE A 97 -5.08 2.18 4.87
CA ILE A 97 -6.35 1.59 5.33
C ILE A 97 -6.78 2.22 6.66
N GLU A 98 -5.89 2.26 7.64
CA GLU A 98 -6.18 2.81 8.97
C GLU A 98 -6.58 4.29 8.89
N ASN A 99 -5.85 5.09 8.12
CA ASN A 99 -6.15 6.51 7.92
C ASN A 99 -7.52 6.73 7.28
N ASN A 100 -7.90 5.90 6.30
CA ASN A 100 -9.23 5.96 5.69
C ASN A 100 -10.33 5.56 6.69
N MET A 101 -10.11 4.51 7.49
CA MET A 101 -11.07 4.10 8.53
C MET A 101 -11.26 5.19 9.60
N ARG A 102 -10.18 5.82 10.05
CA ARG A 102 -10.22 6.94 11.02
C ARG A 102 -10.97 8.14 10.44
N SER A 103 -10.75 8.46 9.16
CA SER A 103 -11.45 9.54 8.46
C SER A 103 -12.96 9.27 8.35
N ASN A 104 -13.35 8.05 7.96
CA ASN A 104 -14.76 7.66 7.86
C ASN A 104 -15.48 7.69 9.21
N LYS A 105 -14.81 7.25 10.29
CA LYS A 105 -15.39 7.33 11.65
C LYS A 105 -15.70 8.77 12.07
N LYS A 106 -14.81 9.72 11.77
CA LYS A 106 -15.01 11.15 12.09
C LYS A 106 -16.23 11.74 11.35
N LEU A 107 -16.48 11.31 10.12
CA LEU A 107 -17.64 11.75 9.32
C LEU A 107 -18.97 11.19 9.84
N SER A 108 -18.98 9.99 10.42
CA SER A 108 -20.18 9.37 11.00
C SER A 108 -20.52 9.82 12.43
N SER A 109 -19.65 10.62 13.05
CA SER A 109 -19.82 11.17 14.41
C SER A 109 -20.33 12.61 14.44
N HIS A 110 -20.78 13.13 13.30
CA HIS A 110 -21.48 14.41 13.13
C HIS A 110 -22.86 14.15 12.51
#